data_AF-A0A841L545-F1
#
_entry.id   AF-A0A841L545-F1
#
_cell.length_a   1.000
_cell.length_b   1.000
_cell.length_c   1.000
_cell.angle_alpha   90.00
_cell.angle_beta   90.00
_cell.angle_gamma   90.00
#
_symmetry.space_group_name_H-M   'P 1'
#
loop_
_entity.id
_entity.type
_entity.pdbx_description
1 polymer ?
#
loop_
_entity_poly.entity_id
_entity_poly.type
_entity_poly.pdbx_seq_one_letter_code
_entity_poly.pdbx_strand_id
1 'polypeptide(L)'
;MGKKERIYLYITLLLAAILITKSLFLDEVKDLSGDEWKVKQFVERAVDEKYSGFLKDKGMVKYRVVDIKKIETEGTSTIEYYDPEQKDFVKDNIQGKYQAKVRGYFLHIIPYKEFKVATNNEQ
;
A
#
# COMPACT_ATOMS: atom_id res chain seq x y z
N MET A 1 1.42 -39.45 -17.80
CA MET A 1 2.37 -38.31 -17.71
C MET A 1 3.78 -38.82 -17.93
N GLY A 2 4.43 -38.36 -19.00
CA GLY A 2 5.82 -38.68 -19.27
C GLY A 2 6.77 -38.07 -18.22
N LYS A 3 7.98 -38.62 -18.08
CA LYS A 3 9.01 -38.08 -17.16
C LYS A 3 9.26 -36.58 -17.39
N LYS A 4 9.25 -36.14 -18.65
CA LYS A 4 9.41 -34.72 -19.05
C LYS A 4 8.22 -33.85 -18.60
N GLU A 5 7.00 -34.35 -18.76
CA GLU A 5 5.75 -33.67 -18.35
C GLU A 5 5.72 -33.39 -16.85
N ARG A 6 6.13 -34.37 -16.03
CA ARG A 6 6.24 -34.18 -14.57
C ARG A 6 7.28 -33.11 -14.22
N ILE A 7 8.43 -33.11 -14.89
CA ILE A 7 9.49 -32.10 -14.66
C ILE A 7 8.98 -30.69 -14.98
N TYR A 8 8.31 -30.51 -16.13
CA TYR A 8 7.72 -29.21 -16.47
C TYR A 8 6.69 -28.77 -15.43
N LEU A 9 5.83 -29.68 -14.97
CA LEU A 9 4.80 -29.37 -13.97
C LEU A 9 5.42 -28.95 -12.62
N TYR A 10 6.49 -29.62 -12.18
CA TYR A 10 7.25 -29.22 -10.99
C TYR A 10 7.93 -27.86 -11.16
N ILE A 11 8.54 -27.59 -12.32
CA ILE A 11 9.17 -26.30 -12.59
C ILE A 11 8.13 -25.17 -12.59
N THR A 12 6.97 -25.39 -13.22
CA THR A 12 5.88 -24.41 -13.22
C THR A 12 5.36 -24.14 -11.81
N LEU A 13 5.15 -25.18 -11.00
CA LEU A 13 4.75 -25.03 -9.59
C LEU A 13 5.80 -24.25 -8.78
N LEU A 14 7.08 -24.55 -8.99
CA LEU A 14 8.18 -23.87 -8.33
C LEU A 14 8.28 -22.40 -8.73
N LEU A 15 8.16 -22.09 -10.04
CA LEU A 15 8.09 -20.70 -10.52
C LEU A 15 6.87 -19.97 -9.94
N ALA A 16 5.70 -20.61 -9.89
CA ALA A 16 4.50 -20.03 -9.32
C ALA A 16 4.71 -19.72 -7.82
N ALA A 17 5.30 -20.64 -7.06
CA ALA A 17 5.60 -20.43 -5.65
C ALA A 17 6.59 -19.26 -5.43
N ILE A 18 7.62 -19.14 -6.27
CA ILE A 18 8.56 -18.01 -6.22
C ILE A 18 7.86 -16.69 -6.51
N LEU A 19 7.01 -16.64 -7.54
CA LEU A 19 6.27 -15.44 -7.91
C LEU A 19 5.28 -15.02 -6.81
N ILE A 20 4.56 -15.98 -6.23
CA ILE A 20 3.64 -15.73 -5.10
C ILE A 20 4.42 -15.18 -3.90
N THR A 21 5.55 -15.80 -3.55
CA THR A 21 6.39 -15.35 -2.43
C THR A 21 6.94 -13.95 -2.68
N LYS A 22 7.45 -13.68 -3.89
CA LYS A 22 7.92 -12.35 -4.28
C LYS A 22 6.80 -11.31 -4.16
N SER A 23 5.62 -11.62 -4.68
CA SER A 23 4.47 -10.72 -4.66
C SER A 23 3.94 -10.47 -3.25
N LEU A 24 4.03 -11.43 -2.33
CA LEU A 24 3.57 -11.25 -0.95
C LEU A 24 4.60 -10.53 -0.06
N PHE A 25 5.89 -10.72 -0.30
CA PHE A 25 6.94 -10.17 0.57
C PHE A 25 7.52 -8.82 0.12
N LEU A 26 7.55 -8.52 -1.19
CA LEU A 26 8.20 -7.30 -1.72
C LEU A 26 7.23 -6.17 -2.07
N ASP A 27 5.92 -6.42 -2.13
CA ASP A 27 4.94 -5.40 -2.54
C ASP A 27 4.47 -4.49 -1.40
N GLU A 28 4.81 -4.81 -0.15
CA GLU A 28 4.40 -4.01 1.00
C GLU A 28 5.61 -3.27 1.56
N VAL A 29 5.50 -1.94 1.68
CA VAL A 29 6.57 -1.12 2.28
C VAL A 29 6.68 -1.52 3.76
N LYS A 30 7.79 -2.19 4.13
CA LYS A 30 7.98 -2.78 5.45
C LYS A 30 8.90 -1.99 6.40
N ASP A 31 9.50 -0.91 5.95
CA ASP A 31 10.34 -0.04 6.80
C ASP A 31 9.95 1.42 6.60
N LEU A 32 8.89 1.85 7.29
CA LEU A 32 8.47 3.25 7.33
C LEU A 32 8.68 3.75 8.75
N SER A 33 9.57 4.72 8.92
CA SER A 33 9.90 5.32 10.21
C SER A 33 9.44 6.79 10.24
N GLY A 34 8.90 7.24 11.38
CA GLY A 34 8.51 8.63 11.60
C GLY A 34 7.40 9.13 10.67
N ASP A 35 7.67 10.21 9.92
CA ASP A 35 6.70 10.91 9.09
C ASP A 35 6.11 10.03 7.99
N GLU A 36 6.88 9.09 7.44
CA GLU A 36 6.40 8.22 6.37
C GLU A 36 5.34 7.22 6.88
N TRP A 37 5.39 6.86 8.16
CA TRP A 37 4.37 6.04 8.80
C TRP A 37 3.07 6.82 8.98
N LYS A 38 3.16 8.09 9.38
CA LYS A 38 2.01 8.99 9.49
C LYS A 38 1.35 9.19 8.11
N VAL A 39 2.15 9.39 7.06
CA VAL A 39 1.66 9.48 5.67
C VAL A 39 1.00 8.18 5.22
N LYS A 40 1.54 7.02 5.58
CA LYS A 40 0.91 5.72 5.29
C LYS A 40 -0.50 5.65 5.88
N GLN A 41 -0.65 5.99 7.16
CA GLN A 41 -1.95 5.95 7.82
C GLN A 41 -2.97 6.92 7.18
N PHE A 42 -2.53 8.15 6.89
CA PHE A 42 -3.37 9.13 6.21
C PHE A 42 -3.89 8.60 4.87
N VAL A 43 -3.00 8.04 4.06
CA VAL A 43 -3.32 7.52 2.73
C VAL A 43 -4.19 6.27 2.83
N GLU A 44 -3.89 5.35 3.74
CA GLU A 44 -4.72 4.16 3.98
C GLU A 44 -6.15 4.57 4.33
N ARG A 45 -6.35 5.54 5.23
CA ARG A 45 -7.68 6.03 5.58
C ARG A 45 -8.38 6.73 4.42
N ALA A 46 -7.71 7.64 3.73
CA ALA A 46 -8.29 8.36 2.60
C ALA A 46 -8.74 7.38 1.49
N VAL A 47 -8.00 6.29 1.32
CA VAL A 47 -8.37 5.21 0.39
C VAL A 47 -9.50 4.36 0.96
N ASP A 48 -9.48 4.05 2.26
CA ASP A 48 -10.50 3.29 2.96
C ASP A 48 -11.89 3.93 2.84
N GLU A 49 -11.93 5.25 3.02
CA GLU A 49 -13.12 6.10 2.95
C GLU A 49 -13.62 6.25 1.50
N LYS A 50 -12.70 6.56 0.57
CA LYS A 50 -13.03 6.75 -0.86
C LYS A 50 -13.45 5.46 -1.56
N TYR A 51 -12.95 4.31 -1.12
CA TYR A 51 -13.24 3.00 -1.73
C TYR A 51 -14.01 2.06 -0.77
N SER A 52 -14.86 2.63 0.08
CA SER A 52 -15.81 1.93 0.94
C SER A 52 -16.96 1.31 0.11
N GLY A 53 -16.70 0.16 -0.51
CA GLY A 53 -17.70 -0.59 -1.28
C GLY A 53 -17.98 -1.99 -0.72
N PHE A 54 -19.12 -2.58 -1.10
CA PHE A 54 -19.53 -3.95 -0.74
C PHE A 54 -18.47 -5.02 -1.03
N LEU A 55 -17.65 -4.81 -2.07
CA LEU A 55 -16.54 -5.71 -2.45
C LEU A 55 -15.36 -5.65 -1.48
N LYS A 56 -15.15 -4.52 -0.81
CA LYS A 56 -14.15 -4.35 0.25
C LYS A 56 -14.65 -4.96 1.56
N ASP A 57 -15.93 -4.79 1.88
CA ASP A 57 -16.58 -5.35 3.07
C ASP A 57 -16.53 -6.90 3.07
N LYS A 58 -16.78 -7.51 1.91
CA LYS A 58 -16.58 -8.97 1.71
C LYS A 58 -15.12 -9.43 1.67
N GLY A 59 -14.15 -8.54 1.89
CA GLY A 59 -12.71 -8.86 1.87
C GLY A 59 -12.17 -9.25 0.49
N MET A 60 -12.89 -8.98 -0.60
CA MET A 60 -12.45 -9.32 -1.95
C MET A 60 -11.44 -8.32 -2.50
N VAL A 61 -11.47 -7.07 -2.03
CA VAL A 61 -10.59 -6.00 -2.48
C VAL A 61 -9.82 -5.43 -1.30
N LYS A 62 -8.48 -5.41 -1.42
CA LYS A 62 -7.60 -4.81 -0.41
C LYS A 62 -6.69 -3.79 -1.08
N TYR A 63 -6.65 -2.58 -0.56
CA TYR A 63 -5.69 -1.57 -0.99
C TYR A 63 -4.49 -1.59 -0.06
N ARG A 64 -3.28 -1.48 -0.62
CA ARG A 64 -2.04 -1.39 0.14
C ARG A 64 -1.19 -0.26 -0.41
N VAL A 65 -0.50 0.45 0.49
CA VAL A 65 0.53 1.41 0.11
C VAL A 65 1.80 0.64 -0.22
N VAL A 66 2.25 0.77 -1.48
CA VAL A 66 3.37 0.01 -2.07
C VAL A 66 4.66 0.82 -2.12
N ASP A 67 4.57 2.14 -2.10
CA ASP A 67 5.73 3.02 -2.13
C ASP A 67 5.36 4.35 -1.48
N ILE A 68 6.26 4.95 -0.70
CA ILE A 68 6.11 6.31 -0.19
C ILE A 68 7.41 7.05 -0.53
N LYS A 69 7.28 8.21 -1.17
CA LYS A 69 8.41 9.02 -1.61
C LYS A 69 8.20 10.47 -1.23
N LYS A 70 9.21 11.07 -0.63
CA LYS A 70 9.28 12.53 -0.45
C LYS A 70 9.58 13.17 -1.80
N ILE A 71 8.66 14.01 -2.30
CA ILE A 71 8.80 14.71 -3.58
C ILE A 71 9.49 16.06 -3.38
N GLU A 72 9.12 16.77 -2.31
CA GLU A 72 9.61 18.12 -2.02
C GLU A 72 10.07 18.19 -0.56
N THR A 73 11.20 18.85 -0.32
CA THR A 73 11.75 19.10 1.02
C THR A 73 11.31 20.43 1.60
N GLU A 74 10.87 21.35 0.74
CA GLU A 74 10.41 22.69 1.08
C GLU A 74 8.87 22.70 1.20
N GLY A 75 8.34 23.48 2.15
CA GLY A 75 6.90 23.55 2.47
C GLY A 75 6.48 22.64 3.63
N THR A 76 5.24 22.81 4.08
CA THR A 76 4.63 22.01 5.16
C THR A 76 3.34 21.37 4.63
N SER A 77 3.26 20.05 4.70
CA SER A 77 2.03 19.33 4.38
C SER A 77 1.26 19.04 5.67
N THR A 78 -0.01 19.44 5.71
CA THR A 78 -0.92 19.06 6.79
C THR A 78 -1.41 17.63 6.53
N ILE A 79 -1.13 16.71 7.45
CA ILE A 79 -1.60 15.32 7.39
C ILE A 79 -2.40 14.96 8.64
N GLU A 80 -3.39 14.08 8.49
CA GLU A 80 -4.15 13.51 9.60
C GLU A 80 -3.67 12.09 9.89
N TYR A 81 -3.18 11.83 11.10
CA TYR A 81 -2.79 10.50 11.54
C TYR A 81 -3.52 10.11 12.83
N TYR A 82 -3.59 8.80 13.10
CA TYR A 82 -4.23 8.30 14.31
C TYR A 82 -3.24 8.34 15.46
N ASP A 83 -3.53 9.12 16.50
CA ASP A 83 -2.71 9.17 17.68
C ASP A 83 -3.19 8.11 18.71
N PRO A 84 -2.38 7.08 18.99
CA PRO A 84 -2.78 6.03 19.92
C PRO A 84 -2.88 6.52 21.37
N GLU A 85 -2.23 7.64 21.73
CA GLU A 85 -2.31 8.21 23.08
C GLU A 85 -3.61 8.98 23.27
N GLN A 86 -4.05 9.72 22.25
CA GLN A 86 -5.30 10.50 22.31
C GLN A 86 -6.54 9.72 21.85
N LYS A 87 -6.37 8.53 21.26
CA LYS A 87 -7.43 7.73 20.62
C LYS A 87 -8.26 8.52 19.61
N ASP A 88 -7.66 9.54 19.02
CA ASP A 88 -8.31 10.43 18.07
C ASP A 88 -7.35 10.76 16.93
N PHE A 89 -7.91 11.30 15.86
CA PHE A 89 -7.14 11.74 14.71
C PHE A 89 -6.63 13.15 14.93
N VAL A 90 -5.31 13.30 14.89
CA VAL A 90 -4.65 14.58 15.05
C VAL A 90 -4.12 15.06 13.71
N LYS A 91 -4.27 16.36 13.47
CA LYS A 91 -3.63 17.06 12.36
C LYS A 91 -2.23 17.44 12.78
N ASP A 92 -1.26 17.08 11.97
CA ASP A 92 0.14 17.45 12.18
C ASP A 92 0.76 17.94 10.88
N ASN A 93 1.70 18.86 11.03
CA ASN A 93 2.37 19.50 9.91
C ASN A 93 3.71 18.81 9.71
N ILE A 94 3.79 17.96 8.69
CA ILE A 94 5.05 17.33 8.30
C ILE A 94 5.81 18.25 7.34
N GLN A 95 7.13 18.25 7.45
CA GLN A 95 7.97 19.07 6.60
C GLN A 95 8.16 18.40 5.22
N GLY A 96 7.77 19.11 4.17
CA GLY A 96 7.84 18.67 2.79
C GLY A 96 6.57 17.97 2.29
N LYS A 97 6.64 17.46 1.05
CA LYS A 97 5.53 16.83 0.33
C LYS A 97 5.82 15.37 0.08
N TYR A 98 4.84 14.51 0.35
CA TYR A 98 4.98 13.08 0.19
C TYR A 98 4.00 12.55 -0.86
N GLN A 99 4.48 11.62 -1.67
CA GLN A 99 3.69 10.81 -2.60
C GLN A 99 3.61 9.39 -2.09
N ALA A 100 2.41 8.88 -1.91
CA ALA A 100 2.17 7.47 -1.69
C ALA A 100 1.64 6.84 -2.99
N LYS A 101 2.23 5.71 -3.38
CA LYS A 101 1.71 4.82 -4.41
C LYS A 101 0.83 3.77 -3.74
N VAL A 102 -0.43 3.73 -4.12
CA VAL A 102 -1.41 2.77 -3.62
C VAL A 102 -1.74 1.78 -4.73
N ARG A 103 -1.79 0.50 -4.38
CA ARG A 103 -2.18 -0.59 -5.27
C ARG A 103 -3.36 -1.34 -4.67
N GLY A 104 -4.41 -1.49 -5.46
CA GLY A 104 -5.55 -2.34 -5.16
C GLY A 104 -5.27 -3.76 -5.60
N TYR A 105 -5.53 -4.71 -4.71
CA TYR A 105 -5.44 -6.15 -4.93
C TYR A 105 -6.83 -6.76 -4.89
N PHE A 106 -7.16 -7.53 -5.92
CA PHE A 106 -8.32 -8.41 -5.94
C PHE A 106 -7.91 -9.78 -5.39
N LEU A 107 -8.73 -10.34 -4.50
CA LEU A 107 -8.49 -11.61 -3.81
C LEU A 107 -7.09 -11.67 -3.16
N HIS A 108 -6.59 -10.55 -2.64
CA HIS A 108 -5.28 -10.42 -1.99
C HIS A 108 -4.03 -10.70 -2.85
N ILE A 109 -4.19 -11.15 -4.09
CA ILE A 109 -3.08 -11.66 -4.92
C ILE A 109 -2.94 -10.86 -6.21
N ILE A 110 -4.06 -10.51 -6.86
CA ILE A 110 -4.01 -9.96 -8.22
C ILE A 110 -4.07 -8.43 -8.15
N PRO A 111 -2.99 -7.71 -8.50
CA PRO A 111 -3.05 -6.25 -8.59
C PRO A 111 -3.94 -5.87 -9.76
N TYR A 112 -4.99 -5.09 -9.50
CA TYR A 112 -5.95 -4.69 -10.54
C TYR A 112 -5.99 -3.18 -10.77
N LYS A 113 -5.48 -2.39 -9.81
CA LYS A 113 -5.47 -0.93 -9.91
C LYS A 113 -4.26 -0.35 -9.20
N GLU A 114 -3.65 0.66 -9.80
CA GLU A 114 -2.60 1.47 -9.19
C GLU A 114 -2.97 2.95 -9.29
N PHE A 115 -2.76 3.70 -8.22
CA PHE A 115 -2.91 5.16 -8.23
C PHE A 115 -1.94 5.80 -7.24
N LYS A 116 -1.70 7.10 -7.43
CA LYS A 116 -0.81 7.88 -6.58
C LYS A 116 -1.64 8.90 -5.80
N VAL A 117 -1.35 9.02 -4.51
CA VAL A 117 -1.93 10.03 -3.62
C VAL A 117 -0.80 10.93 -3.17
N ALA A 118 -0.95 12.23 -3.32
CA ALA A 118 0.01 13.21 -2.82
C ALA A 118 -0.63 14.00 -1.68
N THR A 119 0.17 14.37 -0.67
CA THR A 119 -0.26 15.32 0.35
C THR A 119 -0.45 16.70 -0.28
N ASN A 120 -1.48 17.42 0.15
CA ASN A 120 -1.77 18.76 -0.35
C ASN A 120 -0.93 19.78 0.44
N ASN A 121 -0.33 20.75 -0.25
CA ASN A 121 0.42 21.83 0.39
C ASN A 121 -0.57 22.95 0.72
N GLU A 122 -0.59 23.42 1.96
CA GLU A 122 -1.13 24.76 2.24
C GLU A 122 -0.04 25.75 1.85
N GLN A 123 -0.30 26.54 0.80
CA GLN A 123 0.53 27.68 0.40
C GLN A 123 0.24 28.89 1.26
#